data_AF-A0A832ETL8-F1
#
_entry.id   AF-A0A832ETL8-F1
#
_cell.length_a   1.000
_cell.length_b   1.000
_cell.length_c   1.000
_cell.angle_alpha   90.00
_cell.angle_beta   90.00
_cell.angle_gamma   90.00
#
_symmetry.space_group_name_H-M   'P 1'
#
loop_
_entity.id
_entity.type
_entity.pdbx_description
1 polymer ?
#
loop_
_entity_poly.entity_id
_entity_poly.type
_entity_poly.pdbx_seq_one_letter_code
_entity_poly.pdbx_strand_id
1 'polypeptide(L)'
;MIIKIGTSGYSFEDWRGNFYPEKIEKGKMLDHYLKFFPTVEINSTYYRIPHPVVMANIDRKTPAGFEFIVKTPDKFTHKRRERDEARGPFLECLKPMQESGKLKGVLAQFPYSFKYSISNLKYVAECSQDFPPDSFFVEFRHSSWDNPDTFKALKSARIPYVSVDEPQLPGLLKP
;
A
#
# COMPACT_ATOMS: atom_id res chain seq x y z
N MET A 1 7.85 8.53 -19.56
CA MET A 1 7.63 7.87 -18.25
C MET A 1 6.88 8.87 -17.37
N ILE A 2 5.80 8.47 -16.71
CA ILE A 2 5.05 9.34 -15.79
C ILE A 2 5.47 9.00 -14.36
N ILE A 3 5.87 10.00 -13.58
CA ILE A 3 6.19 9.86 -12.15
C ILE A 3 5.11 10.61 -11.37
N LYS A 4 4.52 9.95 -10.37
CA LYS A 4 3.53 10.57 -9.46
C LYS A 4 4.08 10.56 -8.05
N ILE A 5 3.90 11.70 -7.37
CA ILE A 5 4.33 11.91 -5.99
C ILE A 5 3.08 12.08 -5.15
N GLY A 6 3.08 11.48 -3.97
CA GLY A 6 2.02 11.58 -2.97
C GLY A 6 2.55 11.14 -1.61
N THR A 7 1.65 10.93 -0.66
CA THR A 7 2.00 10.57 0.71
C THR A 7 1.33 9.28 1.16
N SER A 8 1.85 8.69 2.24
CA SER A 8 1.21 7.57 2.94
C SER A 8 0.08 8.09 3.84
N GLY A 9 -1.09 8.27 3.25
CA GLY A 9 -2.28 8.84 3.86
C GLY A 9 -2.38 10.35 3.68
N TYR A 10 -3.56 10.90 3.99
CA TYR A 10 -3.85 12.33 3.87
C TYR A 10 -4.56 12.91 5.10
N SER A 11 -4.98 12.11 6.08
CA SER A 11 -5.85 12.59 7.17
C SER A 11 -5.09 12.66 8.50
N PHE A 12 -4.23 13.66 8.66
CA PHE A 12 -3.37 13.83 9.84
C PHE A 12 -3.62 15.18 10.54
N GLU A 13 -3.80 15.14 11.86
CA GLU A 13 -3.98 16.37 12.66
C GLU A 13 -2.70 17.19 12.74
N ASP A 14 -1.53 16.54 12.81
CA ASP A 14 -0.21 17.18 12.87
C ASP A 14 0.15 18.00 11.61
N TRP A 15 -0.64 17.86 10.54
CA TRP A 15 -0.47 18.62 9.31
C TRP A 15 -1.20 19.96 9.33
N ARG A 16 -2.06 20.23 10.32
CA ARG A 16 -2.74 21.52 10.51
C ARG A 16 -1.75 22.63 10.80
N GLY A 17 -1.98 23.80 10.22
CA GLY A 17 -1.10 24.96 10.34
C GLY A 17 0.15 24.89 9.46
N ASN A 18 0.52 23.70 8.96
CA ASN A 18 1.68 23.50 8.11
C ASN A 18 1.29 23.26 6.65
N PHE A 19 0.60 22.14 6.40
CA PHE A 19 0.08 21.79 5.08
C PHE A 19 -1.41 22.14 4.97
N TYR A 20 -2.19 21.83 6.01
CA TYR A 20 -3.61 22.17 6.07
C TYR A 20 -3.84 23.53 6.72
N PRO A 21 -4.87 24.29 6.29
CA PRO A 21 -5.37 25.43 7.03
C PRO A 21 -5.68 25.04 8.48
N GLU A 22 -5.33 25.91 9.42
CA GLU A 22 -5.42 25.65 10.86
C GLU A 22 -6.81 25.13 11.27
N LYS A 23 -7.87 25.75 10.74
CA LYS A 23 -9.28 25.43 11.04
C LYS A 23 -9.95 24.51 10.01
N ILE A 24 -9.20 23.67 9.28
CA ILE A 24 -9.80 22.78 8.29
C ILE A 24 -10.77 21.77 8.94
N GLU A 25 -11.91 21.50 8.32
CA GLU A 25 -12.76 20.39 8.76
C GLU A 25 -12.14 19.06 8.33
N LYS A 26 -12.20 18.01 9.17
CA LYS A 26 -11.67 16.68 8.82
C LYS A 26 -12.19 16.16 7.47
N GLY A 27 -13.48 16.38 7.19
CA GLY A 27 -14.12 15.97 5.93
C GLY A 27 -13.61 16.70 4.68
N LYS A 28 -12.85 17.80 4.86
CA LYS A 28 -12.27 18.66 3.81
C LYS A 28 -10.77 18.44 3.60
N MET A 29 -10.11 17.61 4.42
CA MET A 29 -8.68 17.32 4.25
C MET A 29 -8.37 16.69 2.88
N LEU A 30 -9.21 15.76 2.40
CA LEU A 30 -9.05 15.20 1.06
C LEU A 30 -9.20 16.27 -0.02
N ASP A 31 -10.25 17.10 0.06
CA ASP A 31 -10.48 18.20 -0.90
C ASP A 31 -9.27 19.16 -0.96
N HIS A 32 -8.59 19.39 0.17
CA HIS A 32 -7.36 20.18 0.21
C HIS A 32 -6.17 19.42 -0.40
N TYR A 33 -5.98 18.16 -0.01
CA TYR A 33 -4.89 17.29 -0.51
C TYR A 33 -4.88 17.17 -2.04
N LEU A 34 -6.07 17.05 -2.65
CA LEU A 34 -6.26 16.91 -4.10
C LEU A 34 -5.76 18.10 -4.93
N LYS A 35 -5.49 19.25 -4.30
CA LYS A 35 -4.92 20.42 -4.98
C LYS A 35 -3.42 20.28 -5.26
N PHE A 36 -2.74 19.36 -4.57
CA PHE A 36 -1.28 19.27 -4.57
C PHE A 36 -0.76 17.95 -5.15
N PHE A 37 -1.45 16.84 -4.88
CA PHE A 37 -0.96 15.51 -5.23
C PHE A 37 -1.93 14.75 -6.15
N PRO A 38 -1.44 14.05 -7.19
CA PRO A 38 -2.26 13.22 -8.09
C PRO A 38 -2.43 11.77 -7.61
N THR A 39 -1.85 11.40 -6.46
CA THR A 39 -1.91 10.04 -5.92
C THR A 39 -1.83 10.04 -4.39
N VAL A 40 -2.31 8.97 -3.76
CA VAL A 40 -2.15 8.73 -2.33
C VAL A 40 -2.10 7.24 -2.03
N GLU A 41 -1.33 6.86 -1.02
CA GLU A 41 -1.44 5.53 -0.42
C GLU A 41 -2.49 5.56 0.70
N ILE A 42 -3.49 4.69 0.62
CA ILE A 42 -4.44 4.46 1.71
C ILE A 42 -3.85 3.41 2.65
N ASN A 43 -3.48 3.83 3.86
CA ASN A 43 -2.87 2.96 4.87
C ASN A 43 -3.82 2.55 6.01
N SER A 44 -5.02 3.12 6.09
CA SER A 44 -6.00 2.81 7.16
C SER A 44 -6.45 1.35 7.15
N THR A 45 -6.47 0.73 5.97
CA THR A 45 -6.76 -0.70 5.73
C THR A 45 -5.83 -1.64 6.48
N TYR A 46 -4.60 -1.21 6.78
CA TYR A 46 -3.66 -1.95 7.61
C TYR A 46 -4.26 -2.29 8.99
N TYR A 47 -4.93 -1.30 9.62
CA TYR A 47 -5.49 -1.43 10.97
C TYR A 47 -6.90 -2.01 10.96
N ARG A 48 -7.71 -1.64 9.97
CA ARG A 48 -9.09 -2.09 9.83
C ARG A 48 -9.52 -2.01 8.38
N ILE A 49 -10.09 -3.09 7.86
CA ILE A 49 -10.73 -3.09 6.53
C ILE A 49 -12.00 -2.24 6.62
N PRO A 50 -12.09 -1.08 5.94
CA PRO A 50 -13.30 -0.27 5.93
C PRO A 50 -14.37 -0.92 5.03
N HIS A 51 -15.64 -0.59 5.30
CA HIS A 51 -16.73 -1.01 4.44
C HIS A 51 -16.55 -0.43 3.01
N PRO A 52 -16.88 -1.16 1.93
CA PRO A 52 -16.68 -0.69 0.55
C PRO A 52 -17.26 0.69 0.24
N VAL A 53 -18.39 1.05 0.87
CA VAL A 53 -19.00 2.40 0.77
C VAL A 53 -18.03 3.52 1.15
N VAL A 54 -17.12 3.29 2.11
CA VAL A 54 -16.11 4.30 2.49
C VAL A 54 -15.14 4.52 1.33
N MET A 55 -14.66 3.44 0.69
CA MET A 55 -13.78 3.54 -0.47
C MET A 55 -14.48 4.17 -1.68
N ALA A 56 -15.75 3.83 -1.92
CA ALA A 56 -16.57 4.45 -2.96
C ALA A 56 -16.75 5.96 -2.74
N ASN A 57 -16.90 6.39 -1.47
CA ASN A 57 -17.02 7.81 -1.13
C ASN A 57 -15.70 8.57 -1.34
N ILE A 58 -14.56 7.95 -1.03
CA ILE A 58 -13.24 8.51 -1.32
C ILE A 58 -13.06 8.60 -2.84
N ASP A 59 -13.31 7.52 -3.57
CA ASP A 59 -13.18 7.46 -5.02
C ASP A 59 -13.97 8.59 -5.70
N ARG A 60 -15.26 8.72 -5.38
CA ARG A 60 -16.15 9.72 -5.97
C ARG A 60 -15.71 11.18 -5.74
N LYS A 61 -14.98 11.45 -4.65
CA LYS A 61 -14.45 12.80 -4.36
C LYS A 61 -13.18 13.12 -5.16
N THR A 62 -12.50 12.11 -5.69
CA THR A 62 -11.25 12.30 -6.44
C THR A 62 -11.50 12.46 -7.93
N PRO A 63 -10.73 13.33 -8.63
CA PRO A 63 -10.91 13.56 -10.05
C PRO A 63 -10.52 12.34 -10.88
N ALA A 64 -10.92 12.32 -12.15
CA ALA A 64 -10.41 11.35 -13.11
C ALA A 64 -8.87 11.44 -13.20
N GLY A 65 -8.20 10.28 -13.25
CA GLY A 65 -6.74 10.20 -13.31
C GLY A 65 -6.02 10.31 -11.95
N PHE A 66 -6.74 10.57 -10.85
CA PHE A 66 -6.20 10.38 -9.51
C PHE A 66 -5.99 8.90 -9.22
N GLU A 67 -4.92 8.55 -8.52
CA GLU A 67 -4.51 7.17 -8.31
C GLU A 67 -4.41 6.80 -6.83
N PHE A 68 -4.69 5.53 -6.55
CA PHE A 68 -4.58 4.95 -5.22
C PHE A 68 -3.64 3.75 -5.23
N ILE A 69 -2.77 3.69 -4.23
CA ILE A 69 -2.21 2.45 -3.71
C ILE A 69 -2.91 2.15 -2.39
N VAL A 70 -3.27 0.89 -2.13
CA VAL A 70 -3.94 0.52 -0.87
C VAL A 70 -3.07 -0.46 -0.10
N LYS A 71 -2.68 -0.11 1.13
CA LYS A 71 -1.89 -1.00 1.98
C LYS A 71 -2.72 -2.20 2.40
N THR A 72 -2.14 -3.40 2.34
CA THR A 72 -2.83 -4.62 2.79
C THR A 72 -3.09 -4.57 4.30
N PRO A 73 -4.14 -5.25 4.80
CA PRO A 73 -4.34 -5.47 6.24
C PRO A 73 -3.11 -6.11 6.90
N ASP A 74 -2.88 -5.83 8.19
CA ASP A 74 -1.82 -6.47 8.98
C ASP A 74 -1.87 -8.01 8.92
N LYS A 75 -3.07 -8.57 8.72
CA LYS A 75 -3.34 -9.99 8.50
C LYS A 75 -2.58 -10.59 7.32
N PHE A 76 -2.28 -9.82 6.27
CA PHE A 76 -1.48 -10.27 5.12
C PHE A 76 0.03 -10.27 5.41
N THR A 77 0.53 -9.39 6.28
CA THR A 77 1.97 -9.14 6.37
C THR A 77 2.58 -9.48 7.72
N HIS A 78 1.88 -9.19 8.82
CA HIS A 78 2.38 -9.37 10.18
C HIS A 78 1.84 -10.66 10.80
N LYS A 79 0.51 -10.85 10.79
CA LYS A 79 -0.11 -12.03 11.43
C LYS A 79 -0.07 -13.26 10.54
N ARG A 80 -0.21 -13.08 9.22
CA ARG A 80 -0.11 -14.06 8.11
C ARG A 80 -1.08 -15.24 8.15
N ARG A 81 -1.23 -15.90 9.30
CA ARG A 81 -2.17 -17.00 9.55
C ARG A 81 -3.65 -16.58 9.45
N GLU A 82 -3.91 -15.29 9.59
CA GLU A 82 -5.25 -14.69 9.50
C GLU A 82 -5.54 -14.11 8.10
N ARG A 83 -4.66 -14.31 7.12
CA ARG A 83 -4.79 -13.72 5.77
C ARG A 83 -6.07 -14.17 5.08
N ASP A 84 -6.42 -15.45 5.15
CA ASP A 84 -7.60 -15.97 4.45
C ASP A 84 -8.91 -15.41 5.00
N GLU A 85 -8.98 -15.11 6.30
CA GLU A 85 -10.12 -14.42 6.91
C GLU A 85 -10.27 -12.97 6.41
N ALA A 86 -9.14 -12.28 6.19
CA ALA A 86 -9.13 -10.90 5.71
C ALA A 86 -9.30 -10.78 4.19
N ARG A 87 -8.97 -11.84 3.45
CA ARG A 87 -8.87 -11.85 1.98
C ARG A 87 -10.17 -11.40 1.31
N GLY A 88 -11.28 -12.08 1.60
CA GLY A 88 -12.59 -11.75 1.01
C GLY A 88 -13.01 -10.30 1.30
N PRO A 89 -13.09 -9.89 2.57
CA PRO A 89 -13.44 -8.52 2.93
C PRO A 89 -12.50 -7.47 2.33
N PHE A 90 -11.20 -7.75 2.22
CA PHE A 90 -10.24 -6.84 1.62
C PHE A 90 -10.46 -6.70 0.11
N LEU A 91 -10.68 -7.79 -0.62
CA LEU A 91 -11.00 -7.73 -2.05
C LEU A 91 -12.29 -6.95 -2.31
N GLU A 92 -13.34 -7.15 -1.51
CA GLU A 92 -14.57 -6.34 -1.58
C GLU A 92 -14.33 -4.85 -1.31
N CYS A 93 -13.46 -4.54 -0.35
CA CYS A 93 -13.07 -3.17 -0.02
C CYS A 93 -12.45 -2.43 -1.21
N LEU A 94 -11.68 -3.13 -2.05
CA LEU A 94 -10.96 -2.56 -3.19
C LEU A 94 -11.86 -2.29 -4.42
N LYS A 95 -12.99 -3.00 -4.55
CA LYS A 95 -13.84 -2.97 -5.75
C LYS A 95 -14.17 -1.57 -6.27
N PRO A 96 -14.60 -0.60 -5.45
CA PRO A 96 -14.98 0.71 -5.98
C PRO A 96 -13.86 1.43 -6.72
N MET A 97 -12.62 1.32 -6.22
CA MET A 97 -11.43 1.93 -6.85
C MET A 97 -10.91 1.08 -8.02
N GLN A 98 -11.16 -0.24 -8.01
CA GLN A 98 -10.86 -1.10 -9.16
C GLN A 98 -11.79 -0.79 -10.34
N GLU A 99 -13.10 -0.73 -10.08
CA GLU A 99 -14.14 -0.45 -11.09
C GLU A 99 -13.98 0.94 -11.72
N SER A 100 -13.55 1.94 -10.95
CA SER A 100 -13.24 3.29 -11.46
C SER A 100 -11.91 3.38 -12.21
N GLY A 101 -11.06 2.34 -12.15
CA GLY A 101 -9.72 2.33 -12.72
C GLY A 101 -8.67 3.15 -11.96
N LYS A 102 -9.02 3.67 -10.77
CA LYS A 102 -8.13 4.50 -9.93
C LYS A 102 -7.22 3.68 -9.01
N LEU A 103 -7.55 2.43 -8.70
CA LEU A 103 -6.63 1.54 -8.00
C LEU A 103 -5.47 1.14 -8.92
N LYS A 104 -4.24 1.47 -8.53
CA LYS A 104 -3.02 1.06 -9.24
C LYS A 104 -2.29 -0.10 -8.62
N GLY A 105 -2.66 -0.46 -7.39
CA GLY A 105 -2.22 -1.69 -6.77
C GLY A 105 -2.36 -1.65 -5.26
N VAL A 106 -1.83 -2.69 -4.65
CA VAL A 106 -1.80 -2.87 -3.20
C VAL A 106 -0.36 -2.96 -2.70
N LEU A 107 -0.11 -2.40 -1.53
CA LEU A 107 1.19 -2.45 -0.86
C LEU A 107 1.18 -3.50 0.25
N ALA A 108 2.00 -4.55 0.08
CA ALA A 108 2.31 -5.54 1.11
C ALA A 108 3.67 -5.24 1.73
N GLN A 109 3.65 -4.49 2.83
CA GLN A 109 4.84 -4.16 3.61
C GLN A 109 5.03 -5.16 4.75
N PHE A 110 6.12 -5.92 4.71
CA PHE A 110 6.47 -6.96 5.68
C PHE A 110 7.37 -6.45 6.81
N PRO A 111 7.17 -6.89 8.07
CA PRO A 111 7.96 -6.43 9.21
C PRO A 111 9.41 -6.91 9.16
N TYR A 112 10.27 -6.32 9.99
CA TYR A 112 11.69 -6.70 10.14
C TYR A 112 11.89 -8.19 10.46
N SER A 113 10.96 -8.81 11.21
CA SER A 113 11.02 -10.24 11.55
C SER A 113 10.81 -11.17 10.35
N PHE A 114 10.29 -10.65 9.24
CA PHE A 114 10.08 -11.40 8.00
C PHE A 114 11.37 -11.44 7.19
N LYS A 115 12.20 -12.46 7.43
CA LYS A 115 13.48 -12.66 6.74
C LYS A 115 13.32 -13.51 5.48
N TYR A 116 14.21 -13.34 4.51
CA TYR A 116 14.29 -14.23 3.36
C TYR A 116 14.34 -15.71 3.78
N SER A 117 13.45 -16.50 3.20
CA SER A 117 13.45 -17.95 3.20
C SER A 117 12.60 -18.43 2.02
N ILE A 118 12.80 -19.67 1.57
CA ILE A 118 11.98 -20.25 0.51
C ILE A 118 10.49 -20.27 0.90
N SER A 119 10.17 -20.53 2.17
CA SER A 119 8.78 -20.52 2.66
C SER A 119 8.17 -19.13 2.63
N ASN A 120 8.91 -18.10 3.03
CA ASN A 120 8.44 -16.72 2.99
C ASN A 120 8.31 -16.20 1.56
N LEU A 121 9.21 -16.59 0.65
CA LEU A 121 9.12 -16.23 -0.76
C LEU A 121 7.88 -16.87 -1.42
N LYS A 122 7.58 -18.14 -1.10
CA LYS A 122 6.33 -18.79 -1.53
C LYS A 122 5.11 -18.05 -1.00
N TYR A 123 5.13 -17.65 0.26
CA TYR A 123 4.03 -16.88 0.85
C TYR A 123 3.77 -15.54 0.13
N VAL A 124 4.84 -14.81 -0.26
CA VAL A 124 4.71 -13.59 -1.07
C VAL A 124 4.03 -13.88 -2.41
N ALA A 125 4.45 -14.95 -3.10
CA ALA A 125 3.86 -15.36 -4.37
C ALA A 125 2.40 -15.84 -4.23
N GLU A 126 2.06 -16.52 -3.15
CA GLU A 126 0.68 -16.92 -2.84
C GLU A 126 -0.22 -15.70 -2.60
N CYS A 127 0.27 -14.69 -1.89
CA CYS A 127 -0.47 -13.45 -1.68
C CYS A 127 -0.70 -12.68 -2.99
N SER A 128 0.28 -12.65 -3.89
CA SER A 128 0.16 -11.90 -5.15
C SER A 128 -0.86 -12.49 -6.11
N GLN A 129 -1.21 -13.78 -5.99
CA GLN A 129 -2.19 -14.46 -6.85
C GLN A 129 -3.62 -13.91 -6.69
N ASP A 130 -3.89 -13.16 -5.63
CA ASP A 130 -5.19 -12.50 -5.43
C ASP A 130 -5.38 -11.25 -6.29
N PHE A 131 -4.30 -10.77 -6.91
CA PHE A 131 -4.27 -9.47 -7.59
C PHE A 131 -3.79 -9.62 -9.03
N PRO A 132 -4.17 -8.69 -9.93
CA PRO A 132 -3.60 -8.65 -11.27
C PRO A 132 -2.06 -8.59 -11.24
N PRO A 133 -1.38 -9.15 -12.25
CA PRO A 133 0.06 -8.98 -12.40
C PRO A 133 0.48 -7.51 -12.33
N ASP A 134 1.65 -7.24 -11.75
CA ASP A 134 2.22 -5.90 -11.55
C ASP A 134 1.42 -4.96 -10.62
N SER A 135 0.42 -5.48 -9.88
CA SER A 135 -0.38 -4.67 -8.96
C SER A 135 -0.21 -5.02 -7.47
N PHE A 136 0.62 -6.02 -7.15
CA PHE A 136 0.96 -6.39 -5.77
C PHE A 136 2.39 -5.94 -5.44
N PHE A 137 2.53 -4.76 -4.85
CA PHE A 137 3.83 -4.17 -4.50
C PHE A 137 4.32 -4.76 -3.19
N VAL A 138 5.56 -5.27 -3.16
CA VAL A 138 6.16 -5.85 -1.96
C VAL A 138 7.28 -4.97 -1.41
N GLU A 139 7.21 -4.72 -0.11
CA GLU A 139 8.21 -3.96 0.63
C GLU A 139 8.74 -4.80 1.79
N PHE A 140 10.06 -4.99 1.85
CA PHE A 140 10.72 -5.74 2.91
C PHE A 140 11.47 -4.79 3.83
N ARG A 141 11.54 -5.12 5.14
CA ARG A 141 12.29 -4.33 6.13
C ARG A 141 13.59 -4.99 6.60
N HIS A 142 13.96 -6.13 6.01
CA HIS A 142 15.13 -6.91 6.44
C HIS A 142 16.08 -7.14 5.26
N SER A 143 17.35 -6.78 5.45
CA SER A 143 18.43 -6.87 4.44
C SER A 143 18.64 -8.25 3.82
N SER A 144 18.22 -9.33 4.48
CA SER A 144 18.31 -10.67 3.88
C SER A 144 17.49 -10.83 2.59
N TRP A 145 16.55 -9.93 2.29
CA TRP A 145 15.82 -9.91 1.01
C TRP A 145 16.60 -9.25 -0.12
N ASP A 146 17.63 -8.45 0.17
CA ASP A 146 18.52 -7.85 -0.83
C ASP A 146 19.50 -8.89 -1.36
N ASN A 147 18.99 -9.77 -2.22
CA ASN A 147 19.76 -10.82 -2.86
C ASN A 147 19.21 -11.14 -4.26
N PRO A 148 20.05 -11.67 -5.19
CA PRO A 148 19.63 -11.94 -6.56
C PRO A 148 18.44 -12.89 -6.71
N ASP A 149 18.29 -13.87 -5.81
CA ASP A 149 17.20 -14.86 -5.88
C ASP A 149 15.85 -14.20 -5.59
N THR A 150 15.78 -13.27 -4.65
CA THR A 150 14.59 -12.42 -4.42
C THR A 150 14.19 -11.72 -5.71
N PHE A 151 15.10 -10.94 -6.31
CA PHE A 151 14.78 -10.13 -7.49
C PHE A 151 14.39 -10.99 -8.70
N LYS A 152 15.07 -12.13 -8.90
CA LYS A 152 14.72 -13.09 -9.95
C LYS A 152 13.33 -13.66 -9.76
N ALA A 153 12.98 -14.06 -8.53
CA ALA A 153 11.68 -14.63 -8.21
C ALA A 153 10.55 -13.60 -8.36
N LEU A 154 10.72 -12.40 -7.81
CA LEU A 154 9.73 -11.32 -7.93
C LEU A 154 9.49 -10.91 -9.38
N LYS A 155 10.56 -10.79 -10.17
CA LYS A 155 10.45 -10.49 -11.61
C LYS A 155 9.68 -11.58 -12.36
N SER A 156 9.97 -12.85 -12.08
CA SER A 156 9.28 -13.99 -12.70
C SER A 156 7.80 -14.05 -12.33
N ALA A 157 7.47 -13.65 -11.09
CA ALA A 157 6.11 -13.63 -10.57
C ALA A 157 5.34 -12.32 -10.89
N ARG A 158 5.96 -11.34 -11.57
CA ARG A 158 5.38 -10.01 -11.84
C ARG A 158 4.92 -9.28 -10.57
N ILE A 159 5.81 -9.29 -9.57
CA ILE A 159 5.64 -8.64 -8.28
C ILE A 159 6.59 -7.45 -8.22
N PRO A 160 6.09 -6.20 -8.29
CA PRO A 160 6.94 -5.01 -8.15
C PRO A 160 7.60 -4.94 -6.77
N TYR A 161 8.91 -4.73 -6.76
CA TYR A 161 9.69 -4.46 -5.56
C TYR A 161 9.62 -2.97 -5.22
N VAL A 162 9.36 -2.65 -3.95
CA VAL A 162 9.36 -1.27 -3.44
C VAL A 162 10.78 -0.89 -3.03
N SER A 163 11.34 0.11 -3.72
CA SER A 163 12.58 0.76 -3.31
C SER A 163 12.30 1.63 -2.09
N VAL A 164 13.11 1.49 -1.04
CA VAL A 164 12.91 2.17 0.24
C VAL A 164 14.13 3.02 0.58
N ASP A 165 13.86 4.19 1.15
CA ASP A 165 14.85 4.98 1.87
C ASP A 165 14.54 4.86 3.36
N GLU A 166 15.47 4.29 4.12
CA GLU A 166 15.30 3.90 5.52
C GLU A 166 16.53 4.33 6.34
N PRO A 167 16.39 4.41 7.69
CA PRO A 167 17.54 4.64 8.57
C PRO A 167 18.68 3.65 8.29
N GLN A 168 19.91 4.16 8.28
CA GLN A 168 21.12 3.36 8.04
C GLN A 168 21.52 2.58 9.31
N LEU A 169 20.69 1.61 9.70
CA LEU A 169 20.88 0.77 10.89
C LEU A 169 21.20 -0.69 10.49
N PRO A 170 21.98 -1.41 11.32
CA PRO A 170 22.29 -2.81 11.05
C PRO A 170 21.02 -3.66 10.85
N GLY A 171 21.00 -4.43 9.75
CA GLY A 171 19.90 -5.33 9.41
C GLY A 171 18.82 -4.73 8.51
N LEU A 172 18.74 -3.41 8.38
CA LEU A 172 17.83 -2.74 7.43
C LEU A 172 18.39 -2.73 6.00
N LEU A 173 17.54 -2.41 5.03
CA LEU A 173 17.94 -2.28 3.63
C LEU A 173 18.82 -1.05 3.42
N LYS A 174 19.70 -1.13 2.43
CA LYS A 174 20.52 0.00 1.99
C LYS A 174 19.79 0.77 0.88
N PRO A 175 20.04 2.08 0.71
CA PRO A 175 19.43 2.90 -0.34
C PRO A 175 19.87 2.49 -1.74
#